data_AF-A0A8K0HXJ0-F1
#
_entry.id   AF-A0A8K0HXJ0-F1
#
_cell.length_a   1.000
_cell.length_b   1.000
_cell.length_c   1.000
_cell.angle_alpha   90.00
_cell.angle_beta   90.00
_cell.angle_gamma   90.00
#
_symmetry.space_group_name_H-M   'P 1'
#
loop_
_entity.id
_entity.type
_entity.pdbx_description
1 polymer ?
#
loop_
_entity_poly.entity_id
_entity_poly.type
_entity_poly.pdbx_seq_one_letter_code
_entity_poly.pdbx_strand_id
1 'polypeptide(L)'
;MPDTWDDDEDGIWRPPKIPNPAYKGPWKRKKIKNPNYKGKWKVPWIDNPGIICYLSDLTVEGVDLGVKLNFSPLSEFEDDPDLYVLKPIKYVGIEVWQVKAGSVFDNILICDDPAYAKMVVEETWAKNREAEKEAFEEAEKVRKAREEEEAQRSREEGERRRRERGYDRRYRGRERYKDRYRRIHIPTPKTIFNTAHLLVPCLQDDYAVDGIYNAFVNSVFKYGLVPCLQDNYAYLLHDTDTGTVGVVDPSEAVPVINALERKNQNLTYILNTHHHYDHTGGNLELKARYGAKVIGSSEDRDRIPGIDIALHDGETWMFAGHQVLVMETPGHTKGHLSYYFPGCGAIFTGDILFSLSCGKLFEGNPEQMFSSLQKIMLLPDETNIYCGHEYTLSNLKFGLSIEPNNEALQEYAAHVAHLCSKKLPTVPTTLKKEKLCNPFLRTSSPEIRQNLKIPSTASDAQALGVIRQAKDNF
;
A
#
# COMPACT_ATOMS: atom_id res chain seq x y z
N MET A 1 -21.11 29.89 -35.22
CA MET A 1 -19.76 29.32 -35.25
C MET A 1 -19.15 29.71 -36.59
N PRO A 2 -17.83 29.89 -36.71
CA PRO A 2 -17.19 30.16 -37.99
C PRO A 2 -17.33 28.96 -38.94
N ASP A 3 -17.42 29.23 -40.25
CA ASP A 3 -17.74 28.28 -41.33
C ASP A 3 -16.66 27.22 -41.65
N THR A 4 -15.85 26.82 -40.67
CA THR A 4 -14.68 25.91 -40.88
C THR A 4 -14.57 24.78 -39.85
N TRP A 5 -15.64 24.47 -39.14
CA TRP A 5 -15.68 23.30 -38.26
C TRP A 5 -16.32 22.14 -39.02
N ASP A 6 -15.47 21.21 -39.44
CA ASP A 6 -15.80 19.90 -40.01
C ASP A 6 -15.85 18.89 -38.84
N ASP A 7 -16.94 18.14 -38.72
CA ASP A 7 -17.34 17.41 -37.50
C ASP A 7 -16.66 16.03 -37.31
N ASP A 8 -15.57 15.72 -38.03
CA ASP A 8 -15.05 14.35 -38.13
C ASP A 8 -13.55 14.12 -37.77
N GLU A 9 -12.91 14.96 -36.94
CA GLU A 9 -11.55 14.64 -36.44
C GLU A 9 -11.35 14.93 -34.93
N ASP A 10 -11.28 13.85 -34.13
CA ASP A 10 -10.85 13.81 -32.73
C ASP A 10 -9.33 14.09 -32.57
N GLY A 11 -8.87 15.19 -33.16
CA GLY A 11 -7.47 15.60 -33.13
C GLY A 11 -7.04 16.10 -31.75
N ILE A 12 -6.08 15.41 -31.12
CA ILE A 12 -5.34 15.89 -29.93
C ILE A 12 -4.99 17.36 -30.13
N TRP A 13 -5.48 18.23 -29.24
CA TRP A 13 -5.17 19.65 -29.27
C TRP A 13 -3.66 19.86 -29.30
N ARG A 14 -3.17 20.53 -30.35
CA ARG A 14 -1.79 21.00 -30.44
C ARG A 14 -1.78 22.52 -30.39
N PRO A 15 -0.88 23.15 -29.61
CA PRO A 15 -0.82 24.60 -29.54
C PRO A 15 -0.54 25.20 -30.93
N PRO A 16 -1.17 26.34 -31.28
CA PRO A 16 -0.94 27.01 -32.57
C PRO A 16 0.54 27.35 -32.74
N LYS A 17 1.15 26.90 -33.83
CA LYS A 17 2.51 27.29 -34.18
C LYS A 17 2.48 28.68 -34.81
N ILE A 18 2.89 29.70 -34.06
CA ILE A 18 3.09 31.05 -34.59
C ILE A 18 4.39 31.05 -35.42
N PRO A 19 4.34 31.34 -36.74
CA PRO A 19 5.55 31.47 -37.54
C PRO A 19 6.37 32.64 -37.01
N ASN A 20 7.65 32.41 -36.73
CA ASN A 20 8.59 33.48 -36.40
C ASN A 20 9.26 33.96 -37.71
N PRO A 21 8.81 35.09 -38.31
CA PRO A 21 9.36 35.57 -39.57
C PRO A 21 10.85 35.95 -39.50
N ALA A 22 11.39 36.12 -38.29
CA ALA A 22 12.81 36.40 -38.07
C ALA A 22 13.71 35.14 -38.14
N TYR A 23 13.14 33.93 -38.21
CA TYR A 23 13.90 32.69 -38.19
C TYR A 23 13.72 31.88 -39.49
N LYS A 24 14.72 31.93 -40.38
CA LYS A 24 14.77 31.13 -41.61
C LYS A 24 15.77 29.97 -41.44
N GLY A 25 15.29 28.73 -41.37
CA GLY A 25 16.11 27.52 -41.31
C GLY A 25 15.75 26.56 -40.16
N PRO A 26 16.35 25.35 -40.10
CA PRO A 26 16.12 24.39 -39.02
C PRO A 26 16.58 24.96 -37.69
N TRP A 27 15.69 24.93 -36.70
CA TRP A 27 15.97 25.45 -35.36
C TRP A 27 17.13 24.73 -34.70
N LYS A 28 18.13 25.48 -34.24
CA LYS A 28 19.22 24.98 -33.39
C LYS A 28 19.29 25.84 -32.12
N ARG A 29 19.34 25.17 -30.96
CA ARG A 29 19.48 25.81 -29.63
C ARG A 29 20.72 26.72 -29.61
N LYS A 30 20.57 28.01 -29.26
CA LYS A 30 21.71 28.91 -29.07
C LYS A 30 22.59 28.38 -27.92
N LYS A 31 23.85 28.07 -28.22
CA LYS A 31 24.87 27.73 -27.21
C LYS A 31 25.55 29.03 -26.78
N ILE A 32 25.42 29.40 -25.51
CA ILE A 32 26.16 30.53 -24.93
C ILE A 32 27.54 30.01 -24.51
N LYS A 33 28.62 30.64 -24.97
CA LYS A 33 29.97 30.32 -24.49
C LYS A 33 30.12 30.85 -23.07
N ASN A 34 30.46 29.97 -22.13
CA ASN A 34 30.87 30.38 -20.78
C ASN A 34 32.39 30.67 -20.81
N PRO A 35 32.82 31.94 -20.79
CA PRO A 35 34.25 32.29 -20.86
C PRO A 35 35.06 31.79 -19.65
N ASN A 36 34.40 31.45 -18.54
CA ASN A 36 35.06 30.95 -17.33
C ASN A 36 35.31 29.42 -17.36
N TYR A 37 34.83 28.71 -18.39
CA TYR A 37 34.97 27.25 -18.47
C TYR A 37 35.98 26.84 -19.57
N LYS A 38 37.15 26.33 -19.16
CA LYS A 38 38.17 25.79 -20.06
C LYS A 38 38.19 24.26 -19.98
N GLY A 39 37.65 23.57 -21.00
CA GLY A 39 37.71 22.10 -21.10
C GLY A 39 36.39 21.44 -21.56
N LYS A 40 36.39 20.10 -21.70
CA LYS A 40 35.14 19.32 -21.91
C LYS A 40 34.31 19.36 -20.63
N TRP A 41 33.02 19.65 -20.74
CA TRP A 41 32.11 19.73 -19.60
C TRP A 41 32.08 18.41 -18.82
N LYS A 42 32.28 18.47 -17.51
CA LYS A 42 32.12 17.37 -16.55
C LYS A 42 31.17 17.83 -15.45
N VAL A 43 30.39 16.90 -14.89
CA VAL A 43 29.50 17.17 -13.74
C VAL A 43 30.36 17.68 -12.57
N PRO A 44 30.03 18.82 -11.92
CA PRO A 44 30.75 19.27 -10.75
C PRO A 44 30.43 18.32 -9.59
N TRP A 45 31.44 17.65 -9.07
CA TRP A 45 31.35 16.93 -7.79
C TRP A 45 31.44 17.97 -6.68
N ILE A 46 30.56 17.88 -5.69
CA ILE A 46 30.60 18.70 -4.48
C ILE A 46 31.35 17.85 -3.44
N ASP A 47 32.46 18.36 -2.92
CA ASP A 47 33.17 17.69 -1.83
C ASP A 47 32.31 17.72 -0.57
N ASN A 48 32.08 16.53 0.01
CA ASN A 48 31.38 16.34 1.27
C ASN A 48 32.43 16.10 2.38
N PRO A 49 32.79 17.12 3.18
CA PRO A 49 33.86 17.01 4.18
C PRO A 49 33.55 16.06 5.35
N GLY A 50 32.36 15.44 5.40
CA GLY A 50 31.98 14.45 6.42
C GLY A 50 32.23 12.98 6.05
N ILE A 51 32.76 12.69 4.85
CA ILE A 51 33.14 11.32 4.46
C ILE A 51 34.67 11.25 4.37
N ILE A 52 35.30 10.70 5.40
CA ILE A 52 36.70 10.27 5.32
C ILE A 52 36.70 8.87 4.71
N CYS A 53 36.81 8.78 3.38
CA CYS A 53 37.17 7.53 2.72
C CYS A 53 38.69 7.34 2.84
N TYR A 54 39.14 6.44 3.71
CA TYR A 54 40.50 5.90 3.62
C TYR A 54 40.53 4.86 2.51
N LEU A 55 40.82 5.30 1.28
CA LEU A 55 41.50 4.43 0.31
C LEU A 55 42.99 4.56 0.62
N SER A 56 43.54 3.59 1.35
CA SER A 56 45.00 3.44 1.42
C SER A 56 45.46 2.55 0.28
N ASP A 57 46.56 2.98 -0.32
CA ASP A 57 47.14 2.51 -1.56
C ASP A 57 47.44 1.02 -1.58
N LEU A 58 46.86 0.30 -2.53
CA LEU A 58 47.40 -0.97 -3.01
C LEU A 58 48.29 -0.68 -4.22
N THR A 59 49.58 -0.47 -3.94
CA THR A 59 50.63 -0.73 -4.92
C THR A 59 50.84 -2.24 -4.96
N VAL A 60 50.73 -2.82 -6.16
CA VAL A 60 51.12 -4.20 -6.40
C VAL A 60 52.53 -4.17 -6.95
N GLU A 61 53.51 -4.63 -6.18
CA GLU A 61 54.58 -5.49 -6.69
C GLU A 61 55.25 -6.25 -5.54
N GLY A 62 54.93 -7.54 -5.44
CA GLY A 62 55.69 -8.52 -4.69
C GLY A 62 55.35 -8.64 -3.19
N VAL A 63 55.10 -9.88 -2.79
CA VAL A 63 55.21 -10.45 -1.43
C VAL A 63 53.89 -10.65 -0.66
N ASP A 64 53.80 -11.90 -0.21
CA ASP A 64 52.76 -12.68 0.45
C ASP A 64 52.19 -12.05 1.73
N LEU A 65 50.86 -12.07 1.88
CA LEU A 65 50.17 -11.69 3.12
C LEU A 65 49.29 -12.84 3.60
N GLY A 66 49.93 -13.79 4.29
CA GLY A 66 49.24 -14.60 5.28
C GLY A 66 48.70 -13.70 6.39
N VAL A 67 47.37 -13.51 6.43
CA VAL A 67 46.71 -12.90 7.60
C VAL A 67 45.44 -13.68 7.94
N LYS A 68 45.45 -14.22 9.16
CA LYS A 68 44.33 -14.87 9.83
C LYS A 68 43.14 -13.92 9.94
N LEU A 69 41.96 -14.40 9.55
CA LEU A 69 40.68 -13.76 9.85
C LEU A 69 40.36 -13.95 11.34
N ASN A 70 40.35 -12.85 12.10
CA ASN A 70 39.70 -12.78 13.41
C ASN A 70 38.51 -11.83 13.28
N PHE A 71 37.30 -12.34 13.46
CA PHE A 71 36.09 -11.55 13.62
C PHE A 71 36.09 -10.89 15.01
N SER A 72 35.88 -9.57 15.05
CA SER A 72 35.58 -8.82 16.28
C SER A 72 34.08 -8.45 16.30
N PRO A 73 33.41 -8.40 17.46
CA PRO A 73 32.00 -8.04 17.57
C PRO A 73 31.81 -6.54 17.29
N LEU A 74 30.75 -6.19 16.55
CA LEU A 74 30.35 -4.81 16.27
C LEU A 74 29.99 -4.07 17.57
N SER A 75 30.90 -3.23 18.07
CA SER A 75 30.73 -2.36 19.24
C SER A 75 30.86 -0.88 18.90
N GLU A 76 30.49 -0.46 17.68
CA GLU A 76 30.72 0.90 17.17
C GLU A 76 29.43 1.67 16.84
N PHE A 77 28.35 1.44 17.60
CA PHE A 77 27.22 2.38 17.63
C PHE A 77 27.17 3.05 19.00
N GLU A 78 27.48 4.34 19.02
CA GLU A 78 27.15 5.23 20.13
C GLU A 78 25.81 5.93 19.80
N ASP A 79 24.89 5.96 20.75
CA ASP A 79 23.66 6.72 20.64
C ASP A 79 23.99 8.21 20.46
N ASP A 80 23.53 8.82 19.38
CA ASP A 80 23.60 10.26 19.16
C ASP A 80 22.38 10.92 19.84
N PRO A 81 22.56 11.60 20.99
CA PRO A 81 21.46 12.22 21.73
C PRO A 81 20.83 13.39 20.97
N ASP A 82 21.50 13.91 19.93
CA ASP A 82 21.08 15.05 19.14
C ASP A 82 20.42 14.65 17.81
N LEU A 83 20.36 13.36 17.48
CA LEU A 83 19.76 12.84 16.24
C LEU A 83 18.27 13.23 16.10
N TYR A 84 17.59 13.46 17.22
CA TYR A 84 16.19 13.88 17.31
C TYR A 84 16.01 15.36 17.71
N VAL A 85 17.10 16.11 17.91
CA VAL A 85 17.04 17.52 18.29
C VAL A 85 16.88 18.37 17.04
N LEU A 86 15.62 18.62 16.66
CA LEU A 86 15.30 19.58 15.61
C LEU A 86 15.78 20.97 16.04
N LYS A 87 16.47 21.67 15.12
CA LYS A 87 16.82 23.09 15.33
C LYS A 87 15.55 23.88 15.68
N PRO A 88 15.63 24.93 16.53
CA PRO A 88 14.48 25.72 16.94
C PRO A 88 13.60 26.11 15.74
N ILE A 89 12.38 25.57 15.72
CA ILE A 89 11.46 25.72 14.60
C ILE A 89 10.85 27.12 14.71
N LYS A 90 11.22 28.01 13.78
CA LYS A 90 10.75 29.41 13.79
C LYS A 90 9.32 29.55 13.26
N TYR A 91 8.87 28.61 12.44
CA TYR A 91 7.56 28.62 11.79
C TYR A 91 6.99 27.22 11.75
N VAL A 92 5.72 27.08 12.12
CA VAL A 92 4.96 25.84 11.94
C VAL A 92 3.98 26.07 10.81
N GLY A 93 4.08 25.27 9.75
CA GLY A 93 3.09 25.24 8.67
C GLY A 93 2.04 24.17 8.98
N ILE A 94 0.77 24.51 8.87
CA ILE A 94 -0.34 23.58 9.06
C ILE A 94 -1.13 23.53 7.75
N GLU A 95 -1.23 22.34 7.17
CA GLU A 95 -2.11 22.08 6.03
C GLU A 95 -3.31 21.27 6.51
N VAL A 96 -4.52 21.79 6.26
CA VAL A 96 -5.77 21.18 6.75
C VAL A 96 -6.59 20.68 5.57
N TRP A 97 -6.71 19.36 5.45
CA TRP A 97 -7.46 18.68 4.39
C TRP A 97 -8.88 18.32 4.85
N GLN A 98 -9.87 18.60 4.01
CA GLN A 98 -11.29 18.44 4.35
C GLN A 98 -12.01 17.50 3.37
N VAL A 99 -12.68 16.48 3.91
CA VAL A 99 -13.35 15.42 3.11
C VAL A 99 -14.86 15.65 2.94
N LYS A 100 -15.47 16.47 3.81
CA LYS A 100 -16.90 16.82 3.76
C LYS A 100 -17.04 18.33 3.68
N ALA A 101 -17.83 18.84 2.73
CA ALA A 101 -18.13 20.27 2.67
C ALA A 101 -18.84 20.72 3.97
N GLY A 102 -18.33 21.79 4.61
CA GLY A 102 -18.94 22.44 5.79
C GLY A 102 -18.20 22.31 7.13
N SER A 103 -17.08 21.61 7.20
CA SER A 103 -16.17 21.57 8.37
C SER A 103 -15.52 22.93 8.64
N VAL A 104 -15.82 23.43 9.84
CA VAL A 104 -15.17 24.53 10.58
C VAL A 104 -13.70 24.21 10.94
N PHE A 105 -12.78 25.16 11.11
CA PHE A 105 -11.67 25.03 12.08
C PHE A 105 -11.58 26.34 12.88
N ASP A 106 -11.36 26.25 14.19
CA ASP A 106 -11.25 27.41 15.07
C ASP A 106 -9.81 27.55 15.61
N ASN A 107 -9.61 27.28 16.90
CA ASN A 107 -8.34 27.42 17.59
C ASN A 107 -7.48 26.16 17.45
N ILE A 108 -6.22 26.36 17.07
CA ILE A 108 -5.19 25.32 17.09
C ILE A 108 -4.22 25.65 18.21
N LEU A 109 -4.19 24.80 19.23
CA LEU A 109 -3.19 24.88 20.29
C LEU A 109 -1.99 24.01 19.91
N ILE A 110 -0.80 24.60 19.88
CA ILE A 110 0.47 23.89 19.72
C ILE A 110 1.22 24.03 21.05
N CYS A 111 1.33 22.94 21.79
CA CYS A 111 2.08 22.91 23.05
C CYS A 111 2.71 21.53 23.27
N ASP A 112 3.77 21.49 24.07
CA ASP A 112 4.51 20.31 24.48
C ASP A 112 4.14 19.83 25.90
N ASP A 113 3.30 20.59 26.62
CA ASP A 113 2.78 20.25 27.95
C ASP A 113 1.37 19.63 27.87
N PRO A 114 1.21 18.31 28.14
CA PRO A 114 -0.08 17.64 28.10
C PRO A 114 -1.06 18.09 29.20
N ALA A 115 -0.56 18.56 30.35
CA ALA A 115 -1.41 19.04 31.44
C ALA A 115 -2.01 20.41 31.10
N TYR A 116 -1.20 21.29 30.52
CA TYR A 116 -1.66 22.58 29.99
C TYR A 116 -2.69 22.39 28.86
N ALA A 117 -2.44 21.46 27.93
CA ALA A 117 -3.39 21.14 26.86
C ALA A 117 -4.77 20.74 27.41
N LYS A 118 -4.81 19.86 28.42
CA LYS A 118 -6.06 19.42 29.05
C LYS A 118 -6.81 20.56 29.72
N MET A 119 -6.11 21.42 30.45
CA MET A 119 -6.71 22.59 31.10
C MET A 119 -7.38 23.53 30.07
N VAL A 120 -6.69 23.82 28.96
CA VAL A 120 -7.24 24.69 27.89
C VAL A 120 -8.48 24.06 27.24
N VAL A 121 -8.49 22.74 27.03
CA VAL A 121 -9.66 22.01 26.48
C VAL A 121 -10.86 22.09 27.43
N GLU A 122 -10.64 21.92 28.73
CA GLU A 122 -11.70 22.02 29.74
C GLU A 122 -12.25 23.44 29.88
N GLU A 123 -11.40 24.46 29.77
CA GLU A 123 -11.82 25.85 29.91
C GLU A 123 -12.57 26.39 28.70
N THR A 124 -12.25 25.91 27.49
CA THR A 124 -12.79 26.43 26.23
C THR A 124 -13.84 25.50 25.61
N TRP A 125 -13.42 24.31 25.17
CA TRP A 125 -14.27 23.40 24.40
C TRP A 125 -15.33 22.71 25.24
N ALA A 126 -14.97 22.20 26.43
CA ALA A 126 -15.91 21.44 27.25
C ALA A 126 -17.14 22.24 27.69
N LYS A 127 -17.01 23.57 27.83
CA LYS A 127 -18.11 24.46 28.21
C LYS A 127 -19.07 24.76 27.06
N ASN A 128 -18.56 24.83 25.83
CA ASN A 128 -19.34 25.26 24.66
C ASN A 128 -19.83 24.10 23.78
N ARG A 129 -19.28 22.88 23.98
CA ARG A 129 -19.54 21.69 23.16
C ARG A 129 -21.02 21.39 22.92
N GLU A 130 -21.84 21.37 23.98
CA GLU A 130 -23.25 20.99 23.84
C GLU A 130 -24.06 22.09 23.15
N ALA A 131 -23.81 23.36 23.48
CA ALA A 131 -24.47 24.49 22.83
C ALA A 131 -24.11 24.59 21.33
N GLU A 132 -22.85 24.32 20.97
CA GLU A 132 -22.39 24.30 19.57
C GLU A 132 -22.98 23.12 18.79
N LYS A 133 -23.10 21.94 19.42
CA LYS A 133 -23.72 20.77 18.82
C LYS A 133 -25.20 21.00 18.52
N GLU A 134 -25.95 21.57 19.48
CA GLU A 134 -27.37 21.88 19.29
C GLU A 134 -27.58 22.91 18.16
N ALA A 135 -26.75 23.96 18.12
CA ALA A 135 -26.79 24.96 17.05
C ALA A 135 -26.48 24.35 15.67
N PHE A 136 -25.55 23.40 15.59
CA PHE A 136 -25.21 22.69 14.36
C PHE A 136 -26.36 21.80 13.86
N GLU A 137 -26.95 21.01 14.75
CA GLU A 137 -28.08 20.14 14.41
C GLU A 137 -29.28 20.94 13.92
N GLU A 138 -29.55 22.10 14.53
CA GLU A 138 -30.62 23.00 14.10
C GLU A 138 -30.33 23.62 12.72
N ALA A 139 -29.09 24.09 12.49
CA ALA A 139 -28.67 24.61 11.21
C ALA A 139 -28.72 23.53 10.10
N GLU A 140 -28.37 22.29 10.41
CA GLU A 140 -28.45 21.17 9.47
C GLU A 140 -29.90 20.80 9.12
N LYS A 141 -30.81 20.82 10.10
CA LYS A 141 -32.26 20.64 9.85
C LYS A 141 -32.79 21.70 8.90
N VAL A 142 -32.47 22.97 9.15
CA VAL A 142 -32.87 24.10 8.28
C VAL A 142 -32.30 23.94 6.87
N ARG A 143 -31.04 23.50 6.75
CA ARG A 143 -30.41 23.25 5.45
C ARG A 143 -31.09 22.13 4.69
N LYS A 144 -31.32 20.97 5.32
CA LYS A 144 -32.00 19.83 4.70
C LYS A 144 -33.42 20.20 4.26
N ALA A 145 -34.17 20.90 5.10
CA ALA A 145 -35.52 21.37 4.75
C ALA A 145 -35.51 22.29 3.52
N ARG A 146 -34.52 23.20 3.42
CA ARG A 146 -34.39 24.10 2.27
C ARG A 146 -33.97 23.36 0.99
N GLU A 147 -33.05 22.41 1.09
CA GLU A 147 -32.62 21.55 -0.02
C GLU A 147 -33.79 20.69 -0.53
N GLU A 148 -34.61 20.14 0.36
CA GLU A 148 -35.82 19.39 0.01
C GLU A 148 -36.89 20.28 -0.65
N GLU A 149 -37.12 21.50 -0.14
CA GLU A 149 -38.07 22.44 -0.74
C GLU A 149 -37.62 22.89 -2.15
N GLU A 150 -36.32 23.08 -2.36
CA GLU A 150 -35.74 23.43 -3.65
C GLU A 150 -35.79 22.25 -4.63
N ALA A 151 -35.56 21.02 -4.15
CA ALA A 151 -35.74 19.80 -4.93
C ALA A 151 -37.22 19.57 -5.31
N GLN A 152 -38.15 19.81 -4.40
CA GLN A 152 -39.60 19.73 -4.64
C GLN A 152 -40.03 20.73 -5.71
N ARG A 153 -39.64 22.01 -5.58
CA ARG A 153 -39.89 23.05 -6.58
C ARG A 153 -39.33 22.69 -7.97
N SER A 154 -38.11 22.12 -8.00
CA SER A 154 -37.50 21.67 -9.25
C SER A 154 -38.25 20.51 -9.90
N ARG A 155 -38.82 19.59 -9.11
CA ARG A 155 -39.65 18.48 -9.60
C ARG A 155 -40.98 18.99 -10.17
N GLU A 156 -41.66 19.87 -9.44
CA GLU A 156 -42.93 20.49 -9.89
C GLU A 156 -42.75 21.33 -11.15
N GLU A 157 -41.68 22.11 -11.24
CA GLU A 157 -41.35 22.87 -12.44
C GLU A 157 -41.00 21.93 -13.61
N GLY A 158 -40.29 20.83 -13.35
CA GLY A 158 -40.00 19.78 -14.32
C GLY A 158 -41.26 19.10 -14.88
N GLU A 159 -42.23 18.78 -14.01
CA GLU A 159 -43.53 18.22 -14.40
C GLU A 159 -44.39 19.23 -15.17
N ARG A 160 -44.42 20.48 -14.73
CA ARG A 160 -45.11 21.57 -15.44
C ARG A 160 -44.55 21.72 -16.85
N ARG A 161 -43.22 21.76 -17.02
CA ARG A 161 -42.56 21.80 -18.33
C ARG A 161 -42.87 20.57 -19.18
N ARG A 162 -43.02 19.38 -18.59
CA ARG A 162 -43.46 18.17 -19.32
C ARG A 162 -44.91 18.26 -19.79
N ARG A 163 -45.82 18.81 -18.98
CA ARG A 163 -47.22 19.03 -19.34
C ARG A 163 -47.36 20.10 -20.44
N GLU A 164 -46.60 21.18 -20.35
CA GLU A 164 -46.54 22.24 -21.38
C GLU A 164 -45.97 21.70 -22.71
N ARG A 165 -44.95 20.83 -22.69
CA ARG A 165 -44.42 20.16 -23.90
C ARG A 165 -45.35 19.09 -24.49
N GLY A 166 -46.26 18.53 -23.70
CA GLY A 166 -47.26 17.57 -24.17
C GLY A 166 -48.36 18.22 -25.03
N TYR A 167 -48.61 19.51 -24.82
CA TYR A 167 -49.61 20.27 -25.59
C TYR A 167 -49.07 20.80 -26.93
N ASP A 168 -47.75 20.82 -27.12
CA ASP A 168 -47.09 21.54 -28.21
C ASP A 168 -46.57 20.63 -29.35
N ARG A 169 -47.07 19.39 -29.46
CA ARG A 169 -46.80 18.53 -30.64
C ARG A 169 -47.60 18.92 -31.89
N ARG A 170 -48.40 19.99 -31.81
CA ARG A 170 -49.23 20.45 -32.93
C ARG A 170 -48.98 21.89 -33.35
N TYR A 171 -47.87 22.55 -33.04
CA TYR A 171 -47.55 23.81 -33.71
C TYR A 171 -46.04 24.08 -33.83
N ARG A 172 -45.56 24.06 -35.08
CA ARG A 172 -44.46 24.85 -35.68
C ARG A 172 -43.15 24.99 -34.88
N GLY A 173 -41.99 24.60 -35.41
CA GLY A 173 -41.44 25.15 -36.64
C GLY A 173 -40.81 26.53 -36.41
N ARG A 174 -39.47 26.56 -36.32
CA ARG A 174 -38.53 27.70 -36.30
C ARG A 174 -38.42 28.53 -35.00
N GLU A 175 -37.15 28.83 -34.71
CA GLU A 175 -36.59 29.79 -33.75
C GLU A 175 -36.70 29.50 -32.25
N ARG A 176 -35.55 29.18 -31.63
CA ARG A 176 -34.86 30.12 -30.72
C ARG A 176 -33.50 29.58 -30.26
N TYR A 177 -32.47 30.15 -30.89
CA TYR A 177 -31.17 30.38 -30.28
C TYR A 177 -31.33 31.38 -29.11
N LYS A 178 -30.42 31.31 -28.12
CA LYS A 178 -30.25 32.19 -26.93
C LYS A 178 -30.95 31.70 -25.65
N ASP A 179 -30.19 31.00 -24.81
CA ASP A 179 -29.91 31.41 -23.43
C ASP A 179 -29.16 30.31 -22.67
N ARG A 180 -27.84 30.31 -22.77
CA ARG A 180 -26.98 29.64 -21.78
C ARG A 180 -25.68 30.42 -21.64
N TYR A 181 -25.75 31.57 -20.97
CA TYR A 181 -24.67 32.13 -20.15
C TYR A 181 -25.24 33.26 -19.30
N ARG A 182 -25.64 32.93 -18.05
CA ARG A 182 -25.58 33.83 -16.89
C ARG A 182 -26.01 33.07 -15.64
N ARG A 183 -25.03 32.58 -14.90
CA ARG A 183 -25.01 32.63 -13.44
C ARG A 183 -23.55 32.48 -13.00
N ILE A 184 -22.90 33.63 -12.92
CA ILE A 184 -21.74 33.82 -12.04
C ILE A 184 -22.32 33.69 -10.63
N HIS A 185 -21.90 32.66 -9.90
CA HIS A 185 -22.18 32.58 -8.47
C HIS A 185 -21.07 33.35 -7.75
N ILE A 186 -21.42 34.49 -7.18
CA ILE A 186 -20.57 35.26 -6.27
C ILE A 186 -20.72 34.57 -4.90
N PRO A 187 -19.68 33.99 -4.30
CA PRO A 187 -19.78 33.49 -2.94
C PRO A 187 -19.77 34.69 -1.98
N THR A 188 -20.90 34.93 -1.31
CA THR A 188 -20.93 35.77 -0.11
C THR A 188 -20.45 34.97 1.10
N PRO A 189 -19.74 35.60 2.05
CA PRO A 189 -19.02 34.92 3.11
C PRO A 189 -20.00 34.34 4.13
N LYS A 190 -19.83 33.07 4.49
CA LYS A 190 -20.58 32.41 5.56
C LYS A 190 -19.62 32.02 6.68
N THR A 191 -19.68 32.81 7.74
CA THR A 191 -19.22 32.51 9.08
C THR A 191 -19.93 31.26 9.62
N ILE A 192 -19.19 30.39 10.33
CA ILE A 192 -19.50 29.77 11.63
C ILE A 192 -18.67 28.49 11.81
N PHE A 193 -18.17 28.37 13.04
CA PHE A 193 -17.10 27.56 13.60
C PHE A 193 -17.44 26.09 13.79
N ASN A 194 -16.39 25.25 13.79
CA ASN A 194 -16.32 23.99 14.53
C ASN A 194 -14.86 23.56 14.66
N THR A 195 -14.47 22.96 15.78
CA THR A 195 -13.06 22.80 16.16
C THR A 195 -12.69 21.33 16.18
N ALA A 196 -11.58 20.95 15.54
CA ALA A 196 -10.95 19.64 15.71
C ALA A 196 -9.71 19.81 16.59
N HIS A 197 -9.67 19.12 17.74
CA HIS A 197 -8.49 19.04 18.58
C HIS A 197 -7.75 17.74 18.26
N LEU A 198 -6.50 17.86 17.80
CA LEU A 198 -5.58 16.75 17.71
C LEU A 198 -4.94 16.59 19.10
N LEU A 199 -5.42 15.64 19.89
CA LEU A 199 -4.68 15.13 21.04
C LEU A 199 -3.52 14.31 20.49
N VAL A 200 -2.29 14.71 20.80
CA VAL A 200 -1.14 13.79 20.85
C VAL A 200 -0.91 13.46 22.33
N PRO A 201 -1.54 12.41 22.88
CA PRO A 201 -1.08 11.89 24.16
C PRO A 201 0.21 11.11 23.90
N CYS A 202 1.31 11.58 24.47
CA CYS A 202 2.44 10.72 24.79
C CYS A 202 2.03 9.88 26.01
N LEU A 203 1.23 8.83 25.79
CA LEU A 203 0.96 7.77 26.76
C LEU A 203 0.93 6.44 26.02
N GLN A 204 1.70 5.51 26.58
CA GLN A 204 1.82 4.11 26.17
C GLN A 204 0.45 3.44 26.08
N ASP A 205 -0.05 3.27 24.87
CA ASP A 205 -1.08 2.29 24.50
C ASP A 205 -0.91 1.97 23.01
N ASP A 206 -0.32 0.79 22.75
CA ASP A 206 0.31 0.34 21.49
C ASP A 206 -0.66 0.00 20.33
N TYR A 207 -1.84 0.62 20.25
CA TYR A 207 -2.82 0.29 19.20
C TYR A 207 -3.37 1.47 18.39
N ALA A 208 -2.97 2.70 18.71
CA ALA A 208 -3.41 3.90 17.99
C ALA A 208 -2.28 4.62 17.23
N VAL A 209 -1.03 4.18 17.37
CA VAL A 209 0.17 4.86 16.85
C VAL A 209 0.49 4.50 15.38
N ASP A 210 -0.07 3.40 14.86
CA ASP A 210 0.19 2.95 13.47
C ASP A 210 -0.36 3.89 12.39
N GLY A 211 -1.30 4.77 12.73
CA GLY A 211 -1.94 5.68 11.78
C GLY A 211 -1.19 6.97 11.47
N ILE A 212 -0.27 7.42 12.34
CA ILE A 212 0.30 8.78 12.26
C ILE A 212 1.81 8.77 12.01
N TYR A 213 2.55 7.75 12.46
CA TYR A 213 4.00 7.65 12.17
C TYR A 213 4.30 7.37 10.69
N ASN A 214 3.34 6.82 9.95
CA ASN A 214 3.45 6.54 8.50
C ASN A 214 3.22 7.76 7.58
N ALA A 215 2.87 8.93 8.12
CA ALA A 215 2.43 10.06 7.30
C ALA A 215 3.58 10.96 6.78
N PHE A 216 4.79 10.87 7.34
CA PHE A 216 5.85 11.85 7.05
C PHE A 216 7.03 11.35 6.22
N VAL A 217 7.13 10.05 5.97
CA VAL A 217 8.08 9.49 5.00
C VAL A 217 7.45 8.23 4.42
N ASN A 218 6.84 8.31 3.25
CA ASN A 218 6.72 7.26 2.23
C ASN A 218 5.66 7.67 1.20
N SER A 219 5.90 7.40 -0.08
CA SER A 219 4.85 7.48 -1.09
C SER A 219 3.65 6.65 -0.62
N VAL A 220 2.41 7.10 -0.86
CA VAL A 220 1.22 6.46 -0.26
C VAL A 220 0.91 5.16 -1.01
N PHE A 221 1.68 4.12 -0.73
CA PHE A 221 1.49 2.78 -1.27
C PHE A 221 0.26 2.13 -0.64
N LYS A 222 -0.74 1.81 -1.46
CA LYS A 222 -2.02 1.23 -1.00
C LYS A 222 -2.17 -0.20 -1.46
N TYR A 223 -2.65 -1.04 -0.54
CA TYR A 223 -3.01 -2.43 -0.79
C TYR A 223 -4.52 -2.58 -0.96
N GLY A 224 -4.95 -3.40 -1.91
CA GLY A 224 -6.34 -3.79 -2.09
C GLY A 224 -6.46 -5.32 -2.19
N LEU A 225 -7.15 -5.94 -1.25
CA LEU A 225 -7.41 -7.38 -1.28
C LEU A 225 -8.60 -7.67 -2.21
N VAL A 226 -8.41 -8.63 -3.12
CA VAL A 226 -9.40 -9.05 -4.13
C VAL A 226 -9.68 -10.54 -3.93
N PRO A 227 -10.83 -10.91 -3.33
CA PRO A 227 -11.24 -12.31 -3.21
C PRO A 227 -11.45 -12.91 -4.61
N CYS A 228 -10.87 -14.08 -4.84
CA CYS A 228 -10.99 -14.85 -6.07
C CYS A 228 -11.34 -16.30 -5.74
N LEU A 229 -11.92 -17.03 -6.70
CA LEU A 229 -12.30 -18.44 -6.52
C LEU A 229 -13.10 -18.66 -5.22
N GLN A 230 -12.71 -19.66 -4.41
CA GLN A 230 -13.38 -19.98 -3.15
C GLN A 230 -12.73 -19.27 -1.95
N ASP A 231 -11.41 -19.25 -1.89
CA ASP A 231 -10.65 -18.74 -0.74
C ASP A 231 -9.32 -18.07 -1.11
N ASN A 232 -9.03 -17.86 -2.40
CA ASN A 232 -7.81 -17.19 -2.84
C ASN A 232 -7.91 -15.66 -2.65
N TYR A 233 -6.77 -15.04 -2.37
CA TYR A 233 -6.60 -13.59 -2.40
C TYR A 233 -5.57 -13.15 -3.42
N ALA A 234 -6.01 -12.33 -4.36
CA ALA A 234 -5.11 -11.49 -5.15
C ALA A 234 -4.93 -10.13 -4.46
N TYR A 235 -3.76 -9.50 -4.64
CA TYR A 235 -3.44 -8.23 -3.99
C TYR A 235 -3.13 -7.15 -5.02
N LEU A 236 -3.99 -6.13 -5.09
CA LEU A 236 -3.73 -4.92 -5.83
C LEU A 236 -2.73 -4.04 -5.06
N LEU A 237 -1.67 -3.66 -5.74
CA LEU A 237 -0.63 -2.74 -5.27
C LEU A 237 -0.82 -1.42 -6.02
N HIS A 238 -0.99 -0.30 -5.32
CA HIS A 238 -1.16 0.99 -5.96
C HIS A 238 -0.22 2.02 -5.36
N ASP A 239 0.73 2.48 -6.17
CA ASP A 239 1.54 3.65 -5.86
C ASP A 239 0.78 4.91 -6.29
N THR A 240 0.43 5.76 -5.34
CA THR A 240 -0.37 6.97 -5.60
C THR A 240 0.40 8.06 -6.33
N ASP A 241 1.73 8.05 -6.23
CA ASP A 241 2.57 9.14 -6.73
C ASP A 241 2.74 9.02 -8.25
N THR A 242 2.98 7.81 -8.72
CA THR A 242 3.10 7.50 -10.15
C THR A 242 1.78 7.01 -10.78
N GLY A 243 0.81 6.56 -9.96
CA GLY A 243 -0.38 5.87 -10.41
C GLY A 243 -0.12 4.44 -10.89
N THR A 244 1.08 3.90 -10.67
CA THR A 244 1.44 2.52 -11.06
C THR A 244 0.61 1.53 -10.25
N VAL A 245 0.05 0.54 -10.95
CA VAL A 245 -0.72 -0.54 -10.33
C VAL A 245 -0.11 -1.90 -10.65
N GLY A 246 0.06 -2.70 -9.62
CA GLY A 246 0.42 -4.11 -9.68
C GLY A 246 -0.71 -4.99 -9.18
N VAL A 247 -0.69 -6.26 -9.56
CA VAL A 247 -1.49 -7.30 -8.91
C VAL A 247 -0.60 -8.49 -8.56
N VAL A 248 -0.69 -8.99 -7.34
CA VAL A 248 -0.06 -10.24 -6.92
C VAL A 248 -1.07 -11.37 -7.06
N ASP A 249 -0.64 -12.48 -7.66
CA ASP A 249 -1.37 -13.74 -7.81
C ASP A 249 -2.82 -13.60 -8.31
N PRO A 250 -3.06 -13.06 -9.51
CA PRO A 250 -4.40 -12.98 -10.07
C PRO A 250 -4.91 -14.37 -10.47
N SER A 251 -5.63 -15.04 -9.57
CA SER A 251 -6.28 -16.34 -9.82
C SER A 251 -7.17 -16.32 -11.06
N GLU A 252 -7.98 -15.26 -11.18
CA GLU A 252 -8.94 -15.04 -12.25
C GLU A 252 -8.88 -13.57 -12.68
N ALA A 253 -9.04 -13.30 -13.98
CA ALA A 253 -8.94 -11.93 -14.49
C ALA A 253 -10.13 -11.04 -14.08
N VAL A 254 -11.35 -11.59 -14.09
CA VAL A 254 -12.59 -10.81 -13.91
C VAL A 254 -12.66 -10.05 -12.57
N PRO A 255 -12.38 -10.65 -11.39
CA PRO A 255 -12.38 -9.93 -10.13
C PRO A 255 -11.39 -8.75 -10.11
N VAL A 256 -10.21 -8.95 -10.69
CA VAL A 256 -9.16 -7.94 -10.80
C VAL A 256 -9.60 -6.81 -11.74
N ILE A 257 -10.13 -7.14 -12.92
CA ILE A 257 -10.70 -6.17 -13.88
C ILE A 257 -11.76 -5.30 -13.20
N ASN A 258 -12.73 -5.92 -12.51
CA ASN A 258 -13.79 -5.21 -11.81
C ASN A 258 -13.25 -4.28 -10.71
N ALA A 259 -12.17 -4.68 -10.02
CA ALA A 259 -11.53 -3.84 -9.01
C ALA A 259 -10.79 -2.64 -9.62
N LEU A 260 -10.11 -2.83 -10.75
CA LEU A 260 -9.42 -1.77 -11.49
C LEU A 260 -10.42 -0.77 -12.10
N GLU A 261 -11.48 -1.25 -12.74
CA GLU A 261 -12.50 -0.42 -13.40
C GLU A 261 -13.26 0.46 -12.40
N ARG A 262 -13.59 -0.06 -11.22
CA ARG A 262 -14.22 0.74 -10.14
C ARG A 262 -13.39 1.94 -9.70
N LYS A 263 -12.06 1.87 -9.86
CA LYS A 263 -11.13 2.94 -9.50
C LYS A 263 -10.59 3.69 -10.72
N ASN A 264 -11.04 3.35 -11.93
CA ASN A 264 -10.53 3.86 -13.20
C ASN A 264 -8.99 3.77 -13.30
N GLN A 265 -8.44 2.62 -12.89
CA GLN A 265 -7.00 2.35 -12.87
C GLN A 265 -6.58 1.42 -14.02
N ASN A 266 -5.35 1.58 -14.50
CA ASN A 266 -4.74 0.68 -15.49
C ASN A 266 -3.69 -0.23 -14.82
N LEU A 267 -3.59 -1.48 -15.26
CA LEU A 267 -2.65 -2.44 -14.70
C LEU A 267 -1.26 -2.34 -15.38
N THR A 268 -0.20 -2.24 -14.58
CA THR A 268 1.19 -2.17 -15.07
C THR A 268 1.93 -3.49 -14.89
N TYR A 269 1.80 -4.12 -13.72
CA TYR A 269 2.54 -5.32 -13.37
C TYR A 269 1.64 -6.43 -12.83
N ILE A 270 2.01 -7.67 -13.13
CA ILE A 270 1.45 -8.89 -12.53
C ILE A 270 2.62 -9.60 -11.87
N LEU A 271 2.55 -9.88 -10.57
CA LEU A 271 3.57 -10.61 -9.83
C LEU A 271 2.99 -11.97 -9.45
N ASN A 272 3.64 -13.06 -9.85
CA ASN A 272 3.25 -14.40 -9.44
C ASN A 272 4.26 -14.96 -8.44
N THR A 273 3.75 -15.49 -7.32
CA THR A 273 4.57 -16.15 -6.30
C THR A 273 5.01 -17.53 -6.78
N HIS A 274 4.13 -18.27 -7.48
CA HIS A 274 4.44 -19.56 -8.06
C HIS A 274 3.50 -19.90 -9.23
N HIS A 275 3.70 -21.07 -9.84
CA HIS A 275 3.05 -21.45 -11.10
C HIS A 275 1.67 -22.10 -10.98
N HIS A 276 1.12 -22.35 -9.78
CA HIS A 276 -0.19 -22.99 -9.70
C HIS A 276 -1.28 -22.13 -10.35
N TYR A 277 -2.29 -22.82 -10.89
CA TYR A 277 -3.29 -22.20 -11.75
C TYR A 277 -4.13 -21.17 -11.00
N ASP A 278 -4.45 -21.43 -9.73
CA ASP A 278 -5.18 -20.52 -8.87
C ASP A 278 -4.38 -19.29 -8.43
N HIS A 279 -3.11 -19.15 -8.86
CA HIS A 279 -2.32 -17.92 -8.70
C HIS A 279 -1.98 -17.24 -10.03
N THR A 280 -2.16 -17.95 -11.16
CA THR A 280 -1.70 -17.54 -12.49
C THR A 280 -2.79 -17.51 -13.56
N GLY A 281 -3.99 -18.02 -13.27
CA GLY A 281 -5.06 -18.23 -14.24
C GLY A 281 -5.53 -16.93 -14.91
N GLY A 282 -5.43 -15.79 -14.22
CA GLY A 282 -5.75 -14.47 -14.77
C GLY A 282 -4.65 -13.84 -15.63
N ASN A 283 -3.43 -14.38 -15.66
CA ASN A 283 -2.25 -13.72 -16.23
C ASN A 283 -2.44 -13.30 -17.69
N LEU A 284 -2.79 -14.26 -18.56
CA LEU A 284 -2.81 -14.03 -20.01
C LEU A 284 -3.89 -13.03 -20.41
N GLU A 285 -5.07 -13.10 -19.79
CA GLU A 285 -6.17 -12.18 -20.07
C GLU A 285 -5.84 -10.76 -19.57
N LEU A 286 -5.33 -10.62 -18.35
CA LEU A 286 -4.94 -9.32 -17.81
C LEU A 286 -3.80 -8.68 -18.62
N LYS A 287 -2.81 -9.49 -19.02
CA LYS A 287 -1.72 -9.05 -19.91
C LYS A 287 -2.27 -8.59 -21.26
N ALA A 288 -3.16 -9.36 -21.89
CA ALA A 288 -3.75 -9.00 -23.17
C ALA A 288 -4.61 -7.73 -23.09
N ARG A 289 -5.36 -7.55 -21.99
CA ARG A 289 -6.26 -6.41 -21.81
C ARG A 289 -5.52 -5.10 -21.50
N TYR A 290 -4.50 -5.14 -20.65
CA TYR A 290 -3.86 -3.94 -20.11
C TYR A 290 -2.43 -3.70 -20.63
N GLY A 291 -1.84 -4.67 -21.33
CA GLY A 291 -0.42 -4.62 -21.72
C GLY A 291 0.54 -4.77 -20.53
N ALA A 292 0.05 -5.30 -19.41
CA ALA A 292 0.82 -5.47 -18.18
C ALA A 292 2.02 -6.42 -18.37
N LYS A 293 3.07 -6.21 -17.59
CA LYS A 293 4.25 -7.10 -17.55
C LYS A 293 4.11 -8.13 -16.45
N VAL A 294 4.26 -9.40 -16.82
CA VAL A 294 4.21 -10.53 -15.89
C VAL A 294 5.59 -10.78 -15.32
N ILE A 295 5.66 -10.90 -14.00
CA ILE A 295 6.86 -11.04 -13.19
C ILE A 295 6.74 -12.34 -12.40
N GLY A 296 7.80 -13.12 -12.39
CA GLY A 296 7.81 -14.40 -11.68
C GLY A 296 9.20 -14.96 -11.52
N SER A 297 9.27 -16.18 -11.00
CA SER A 297 10.52 -16.90 -10.82
C SER A 297 11.18 -17.25 -12.15
N SER A 298 12.50 -17.09 -12.20
CA SER A 298 13.33 -17.61 -13.27
C SER A 298 13.29 -19.14 -13.36
N GLU A 299 13.16 -19.85 -12.24
CA GLU A 299 13.03 -21.31 -12.23
C GLU A 299 11.69 -21.77 -12.83
N ASP A 300 10.62 -20.98 -12.63
CA ASP A 300 9.28 -21.25 -13.15
C ASP A 300 9.00 -20.50 -14.46
N ARG A 301 10.02 -20.05 -15.18
CA ARG A 301 9.86 -19.27 -16.42
C ARG A 301 8.95 -19.96 -17.44
N ASP A 302 9.10 -21.26 -17.63
CA ASP A 302 8.28 -22.03 -18.59
C ASP A 302 6.93 -22.47 -18.00
N ARG A 303 6.71 -22.26 -16.70
CA ARG A 303 5.49 -22.67 -15.97
C ARG A 303 4.56 -21.49 -15.67
N ILE A 304 5.10 -20.27 -15.57
CA ILE A 304 4.31 -19.05 -15.33
C ILE A 304 3.81 -18.49 -16.68
N PRO A 305 2.48 -18.51 -16.93
CA PRO A 305 1.92 -18.08 -18.20
C PRO A 305 2.21 -16.61 -18.49
N GLY A 306 2.89 -16.35 -19.61
CA GLY A 306 3.11 -15.01 -20.12
C GLY A 306 4.19 -14.21 -19.41
N ILE A 307 5.07 -14.83 -18.63
CA ILE A 307 6.20 -14.15 -17.95
C ILE A 307 7.02 -13.27 -18.90
N ASP A 308 7.27 -12.03 -18.49
CA ASP A 308 8.12 -11.06 -19.19
C ASP A 308 9.43 -10.82 -18.44
N ILE A 309 9.37 -10.79 -17.11
CA ILE A 309 10.48 -10.50 -16.21
C ILE A 309 10.65 -11.72 -15.28
N ALA A 310 11.81 -12.36 -15.39
CA ALA A 310 12.19 -13.51 -14.57
C ALA A 310 13.19 -13.03 -13.51
N LEU A 311 12.90 -13.30 -12.24
CA LEU A 311 13.70 -12.86 -11.09
C LEU A 311 14.37 -14.05 -10.39
N HIS A 312 15.45 -13.79 -9.66
CA HIS A 312 16.24 -14.76 -8.91
C HIS A 312 16.26 -14.46 -7.39
N ASP A 313 16.66 -15.42 -6.56
CA ASP A 313 16.88 -15.19 -5.11
C ASP A 313 17.81 -14.00 -4.85
N GLY A 314 17.44 -13.16 -3.88
CA GLY A 314 18.24 -12.02 -3.45
C GLY A 314 18.26 -10.83 -4.42
N GLU A 315 17.55 -10.91 -5.54
CA GLU A 315 17.42 -9.78 -6.47
C GLU A 315 16.54 -8.68 -5.88
N THR A 316 16.91 -7.42 -6.12
CA THR A 316 16.08 -6.26 -5.82
C THR A 316 15.42 -5.77 -7.09
N TRP A 317 14.10 -5.84 -7.15
CA TRP A 317 13.28 -5.26 -8.21
C TRP A 317 12.66 -3.93 -7.76
N MET A 318 12.31 -3.06 -8.71
CA MET A 318 11.75 -1.73 -8.42
C MET A 318 10.29 -1.64 -8.88
N PHE A 319 9.37 -1.52 -7.93
CA PHE A 319 7.97 -1.18 -8.20
C PHE A 319 7.78 0.32 -8.03
N ALA A 320 7.70 1.09 -9.12
CA ALA A 320 7.43 2.54 -9.04
C ALA A 320 8.36 3.34 -8.09
N GLY A 321 9.61 2.89 -7.90
CA GLY A 321 10.57 3.48 -6.97
C GLY A 321 10.64 2.80 -5.59
N HIS A 322 9.72 1.89 -5.29
CA HIS A 322 9.76 1.01 -4.12
C HIS A 322 10.66 -0.18 -4.38
N GLN A 323 11.59 -0.43 -3.47
CA GLN A 323 12.39 -1.66 -3.50
C GLN A 323 11.51 -2.86 -3.16
N VAL A 324 11.67 -3.92 -3.94
CA VAL A 324 11.08 -5.23 -3.74
C VAL A 324 12.21 -6.24 -3.64
N LEU A 325 12.43 -6.80 -2.45
CA LEU A 325 13.39 -7.87 -2.23
C LEU A 325 12.74 -9.20 -2.61
N VAL A 326 13.32 -9.86 -3.60
CA VAL A 326 12.86 -11.16 -4.10
C VAL A 326 13.53 -12.26 -3.28
N MET A 327 12.71 -13.15 -2.73
CA MET A 327 13.19 -14.25 -1.88
C MET A 327 12.71 -15.57 -2.47
N GLU A 328 13.63 -16.43 -2.90
CA GLU A 328 13.29 -17.81 -3.22
C GLU A 328 12.93 -18.55 -1.94
N THR A 329 11.72 -19.12 -1.96
CA THR A 329 11.09 -19.79 -0.84
C THR A 329 10.62 -21.18 -1.24
N PRO A 330 11.52 -22.09 -1.68
CA PRO A 330 11.13 -23.44 -2.07
C PRO A 330 10.45 -24.20 -0.92
N GLY A 331 9.47 -25.02 -1.24
CA GLY A 331 8.77 -25.87 -0.28
C GLY A 331 7.44 -26.34 -0.80
N HIS A 332 6.54 -25.40 -1.08
CA HIS A 332 5.26 -25.69 -1.72
C HIS A 332 5.49 -26.14 -3.17
N THR A 333 6.09 -25.26 -3.97
CA THR A 333 6.71 -25.56 -5.25
C THR A 333 8.22 -25.31 -5.17
N LYS A 334 8.99 -25.77 -6.16
CA LYS A 334 10.44 -25.54 -6.20
C LYS A 334 10.79 -24.10 -6.54
N GLY A 335 10.14 -23.53 -7.56
CA GLY A 335 10.38 -22.17 -8.04
C GLY A 335 9.60 -21.08 -7.30
N HIS A 336 9.10 -21.33 -6.09
CA HIS A 336 8.27 -20.35 -5.36
C HIS A 336 9.10 -19.11 -4.94
N LEU A 337 8.52 -17.93 -5.12
CA LEU A 337 9.04 -16.64 -4.67
C LEU A 337 8.13 -15.98 -3.63
N SER A 338 8.73 -15.30 -2.67
CA SER A 338 8.08 -14.31 -1.82
C SER A 338 8.61 -12.91 -2.17
N TYR A 339 7.73 -11.91 -2.18
CA TYR A 339 8.08 -10.52 -2.51
C TYR A 339 7.97 -9.65 -1.26
N TYR A 340 9.10 -9.16 -0.75
CA TYR A 340 9.15 -8.29 0.42
C TYR A 340 9.35 -6.82 0.03
N PHE A 341 8.45 -5.96 0.50
CA PHE A 341 8.46 -4.51 0.34
C PHE A 341 8.92 -3.88 1.66
N PRO A 342 10.24 -3.69 1.91
CA PRO A 342 10.76 -3.17 3.17
C PRO A 342 10.21 -1.78 3.51
N GLY A 343 10.09 -0.90 2.52
CA GLY A 343 9.58 0.47 2.72
C GLY A 343 8.14 0.52 3.25
N CYS A 344 7.36 -0.56 3.05
CA CYS A 344 5.98 -0.64 3.52
C CYS A 344 5.77 -1.71 4.61
N GLY A 345 6.85 -2.38 5.05
CA GLY A 345 6.78 -3.48 6.02
C GLY A 345 5.81 -4.58 5.59
N ALA A 346 5.79 -4.98 4.32
CA ALA A 346 4.83 -5.96 3.80
C ALA A 346 5.52 -7.07 2.98
N ILE A 347 5.10 -8.32 3.17
CA ILE A 347 5.56 -9.46 2.38
C ILE A 347 4.39 -10.22 1.76
N PHE A 348 4.51 -10.55 0.48
CA PHE A 348 3.62 -11.44 -0.25
C PHE A 348 4.25 -12.83 -0.27
N THR A 349 3.60 -13.79 0.38
CA THR A 349 4.18 -15.10 0.70
C THR A 349 3.59 -16.24 -0.12
N GLY A 350 2.58 -15.96 -0.96
CA GLY A 350 1.87 -16.97 -1.72
C GLY A 350 1.46 -18.13 -0.82
N ASP A 351 1.93 -19.31 -1.17
CA ASP A 351 1.57 -20.56 -0.51
C ASP A 351 2.66 -21.10 0.42
N ILE A 352 3.60 -20.26 0.84
CA ILE A 352 4.66 -20.66 1.77
C ILE A 352 4.25 -20.47 3.21
N LEU A 353 3.81 -19.27 3.58
CA LEU A 353 3.39 -18.93 4.94
C LEU A 353 1.96 -18.42 4.92
N PHE A 354 1.06 -19.16 5.55
CA PHE A 354 -0.29 -18.70 5.84
C PHE A 354 -0.38 -18.26 7.29
N SER A 355 -1.43 -17.53 7.65
CA SER A 355 -1.71 -17.39 9.07
C SER A 355 -1.98 -18.76 9.70
N LEU A 356 -1.20 -19.10 10.74
CA LEU A 356 -1.25 -20.34 11.51
C LEU A 356 -0.90 -21.62 10.74
N SER A 357 -0.38 -21.54 9.51
CA SER A 357 0.18 -22.72 8.84
C SER A 357 1.23 -22.41 7.77
N CYS A 358 1.73 -23.43 7.09
CA CYS A 358 2.50 -23.29 5.85
C CYS A 358 1.82 -24.05 4.70
N GLY A 359 2.36 -23.91 3.49
CA GLY A 359 1.99 -24.70 2.32
C GLY A 359 2.10 -26.21 2.52
N LYS A 360 1.31 -26.97 1.75
CA LYS A 360 1.58 -28.39 1.52
C LYS A 360 2.86 -28.54 0.70
N LEU A 361 3.60 -29.62 0.92
CA LEU A 361 4.86 -29.89 0.22
C LEU A 361 4.58 -30.69 -1.06
N PHE A 362 4.21 -30.02 -2.15
CA PHE A 362 3.94 -30.71 -3.42
C PHE A 362 5.22 -31.06 -4.17
N GLU A 363 6.17 -30.13 -4.23
CA GLU A 363 7.44 -30.32 -4.96
C GLU A 363 8.69 -30.24 -4.09
N GLY A 364 8.57 -29.65 -2.89
CA GLY A 364 9.66 -29.50 -1.94
C GLY A 364 9.67 -30.55 -0.83
N ASN A 365 10.55 -30.34 0.15
CA ASN A 365 10.69 -31.19 1.34
C ASN A 365 10.68 -30.34 2.63
N PRO A 366 10.60 -30.98 3.82
CA PRO A 366 10.56 -30.26 5.09
C PRO A 366 11.77 -29.36 5.33
N GLU A 367 12.97 -29.75 4.90
CA GLU A 367 14.19 -28.95 5.02
C GLU A 367 14.11 -27.66 4.20
N GLN A 368 13.61 -27.74 2.97
CA GLN A 368 13.41 -26.58 2.09
C GLN A 368 12.35 -25.64 2.67
N MET A 369 11.19 -26.15 3.06
CA MET A 369 10.14 -25.34 3.67
C MET A 369 10.63 -24.70 4.97
N PHE A 370 11.33 -25.45 5.82
CA PHE A 370 11.91 -24.91 7.05
C PHE A 370 12.89 -23.77 6.75
N SER A 371 13.81 -23.95 5.80
CA SER A 371 14.75 -22.91 5.40
C SER A 371 14.04 -21.66 4.85
N SER A 372 13.00 -21.83 4.04
CA SER A 372 12.18 -20.74 3.50
C SER A 372 11.45 -19.96 4.59
N LEU A 373 10.86 -20.66 5.57
CA LEU A 373 10.23 -20.02 6.72
C LEU A 373 11.25 -19.30 7.60
N GLN A 374 12.44 -19.86 7.81
CA GLN A 374 13.52 -19.19 8.53
C GLN A 374 13.95 -17.89 7.84
N LYS A 375 14.07 -17.86 6.51
CA LYS A 375 14.34 -16.62 5.76
C LYS A 375 13.28 -15.54 6.07
N ILE A 376 11.99 -15.91 6.07
CA ILE A 376 10.89 -14.99 6.38
C ILE A 376 10.93 -14.55 7.86
N MET A 377 11.27 -15.45 8.78
CA MET A 377 11.36 -15.15 10.22
C MET A 377 12.46 -14.15 10.58
N LEU A 378 13.46 -13.94 9.71
CA LEU A 378 14.51 -12.94 9.89
C LEU A 378 14.06 -11.51 9.56
N LEU A 379 12.87 -11.33 8.97
CA LEU A 379 12.29 -10.01 8.72
C LEU A 379 11.81 -9.35 10.04
N PRO A 380 11.59 -8.02 10.04
CA PRO A 380 11.04 -7.31 11.20
C PRO A 380 9.71 -7.90 11.67
N ASP A 381 9.49 -7.90 12.97
CA ASP A 381 8.31 -8.49 13.63
C ASP A 381 7.01 -7.82 13.20
N GLU A 382 7.07 -6.53 12.86
CA GLU A 382 5.97 -5.69 12.39
C GLU A 382 5.59 -5.98 10.94
N THR A 383 6.33 -6.85 10.24
CA THR A 383 6.07 -7.17 8.83
C THR A 383 4.68 -7.79 8.67
N ASN A 384 3.85 -7.14 7.85
CA ASN A 384 2.55 -7.62 7.44
C ASN A 384 2.70 -8.75 6.41
N ILE A 385 2.04 -9.87 6.67
CA ILE A 385 2.05 -11.05 5.81
C ILE A 385 0.75 -11.12 5.02
N TYR A 386 0.89 -11.11 3.70
CA TYR A 386 -0.18 -11.29 2.72
C TYR A 386 0.02 -12.66 2.04
N CYS A 387 -0.87 -13.60 2.31
CA CYS A 387 -0.76 -15.00 1.90
C CYS A 387 -1.84 -15.41 0.90
N GLY A 388 -1.63 -16.48 0.14
CA GLY A 388 -2.47 -16.86 -0.99
C GLY A 388 -3.94 -17.17 -0.67
N HIS A 389 -4.24 -17.63 0.55
CA HIS A 389 -5.56 -18.18 0.90
C HIS A 389 -6.09 -17.79 2.28
N GLU A 390 -7.42 -17.79 2.41
CA GLU A 390 -8.18 -17.62 3.65
C GLU A 390 -8.31 -18.95 4.44
N TYR A 391 -7.17 -19.54 4.84
CA TYR A 391 -7.14 -20.80 5.59
C TYR A 391 -7.10 -20.63 7.12
N THR A 392 -7.09 -19.42 7.63
CA THR A 392 -6.77 -19.12 9.04
C THR A 392 -7.67 -19.85 10.03
N LEU A 393 -8.97 -19.97 9.75
CA LEU A 393 -9.90 -20.67 10.65
C LEU A 393 -9.64 -22.19 10.73
N SER A 394 -9.32 -22.85 9.62
CA SER A 394 -9.00 -24.28 9.63
C SER A 394 -7.61 -24.51 10.26
N ASN A 395 -6.67 -23.61 9.98
CA ASN A 395 -5.33 -23.63 10.57
C ASN A 395 -5.36 -23.45 12.09
N LEU A 396 -6.20 -22.55 12.58
CA LEU A 396 -6.43 -22.32 14.00
C LEU A 396 -6.93 -23.57 14.72
N LYS A 397 -7.89 -24.30 14.14
CA LYS A 397 -8.40 -25.56 14.72
C LYS A 397 -7.29 -26.59 14.88
N PHE A 398 -6.44 -26.73 13.86
CA PHE A 398 -5.28 -27.61 13.94
C PHE A 398 -4.28 -27.14 15.00
N GLY A 399 -3.91 -25.86 15.01
CA GLY A 399 -3.00 -25.29 16.00
C GLY A 399 -3.46 -25.54 17.43
N LEU A 400 -4.74 -25.27 17.74
CA LEU A 400 -5.33 -25.52 19.06
C LEU A 400 -5.37 -27.01 19.44
N SER A 401 -5.40 -27.91 18.46
CA SER A 401 -5.37 -29.36 18.74
C SER A 401 -3.99 -29.86 19.18
N ILE A 402 -2.91 -29.16 18.81
CA ILE A 402 -1.52 -29.56 19.10
C ILE A 402 -0.80 -28.65 20.08
N GLU A 403 -1.29 -27.44 20.32
CA GLU A 403 -0.75 -26.49 21.31
C GLU A 403 -1.90 -25.80 22.10
N PRO A 404 -2.77 -26.56 22.78
CA PRO A 404 -3.98 -26.02 23.41
C PRO A 404 -3.71 -25.03 24.54
N ASN A 405 -2.54 -25.05 25.18
CA ASN A 405 -2.21 -24.17 26.31
C ASN A 405 -1.50 -22.87 25.88
N ASN A 406 -1.32 -22.63 24.58
CA ASN A 406 -0.73 -21.39 24.08
C ASN A 406 -1.73 -20.22 24.20
N GLU A 407 -1.54 -19.37 25.21
CA GLU A 407 -2.40 -18.21 25.49
C GLU A 407 -2.49 -17.24 24.31
N ALA A 408 -1.38 -16.99 23.59
CA ALA A 408 -1.37 -16.12 22.42
C ALA A 408 -2.22 -16.70 21.27
N LEU A 409 -2.19 -18.03 21.10
CA LEU A 409 -3.04 -18.72 20.11
C LEU A 409 -4.52 -18.68 20.51
N GLN A 410 -4.83 -18.83 21.80
CA GLN A 410 -6.20 -18.71 22.32
C GLN A 410 -6.76 -17.29 22.15
N GLU A 411 -5.97 -16.27 22.44
CA GLU A 411 -6.37 -14.88 22.22
C GLU A 411 -6.59 -14.61 20.74
N TYR A 412 -5.68 -15.09 19.88
CA TYR A 412 -5.84 -14.94 18.45
C TYR A 412 -7.07 -15.70 17.92
N ALA A 413 -7.45 -16.82 18.54
CA ALA A 413 -8.68 -17.54 18.22
C ALA A 413 -9.93 -16.66 18.37
N ALA A 414 -10.00 -15.90 19.46
CA ALA A 414 -11.10 -14.98 19.71
C ALA A 414 -11.16 -13.87 18.66
N HIS A 415 -10.00 -13.33 18.26
CA HIS A 415 -9.90 -12.32 17.21
C HIS A 415 -10.32 -12.86 15.83
N VAL A 416 -9.86 -14.06 15.45
CA VAL A 416 -10.27 -14.73 14.19
C VAL A 416 -11.79 -14.97 14.19
N ALA A 417 -12.35 -15.47 15.29
CA ALA A 417 -13.80 -15.66 15.41
C ALA A 417 -14.58 -14.34 15.25
N HIS A 418 -14.05 -13.24 15.79
CA HIS A 418 -14.63 -11.91 15.62
C HIS A 418 -14.65 -11.48 14.14
N LEU A 419 -13.55 -11.64 13.41
CA LEU A 419 -13.46 -11.30 11.98
C LEU A 419 -14.38 -12.17 11.13
N CYS A 420 -14.37 -13.49 11.37
CA CYS A 420 -15.23 -14.43 10.66
C CYS A 420 -16.73 -14.12 10.90
N SER A 421 -17.14 -13.75 12.11
CA SER A 421 -18.54 -13.40 12.38
C SER A 421 -19.03 -12.17 11.60
N LYS A 422 -18.10 -11.28 11.23
CA LYS A 422 -18.34 -10.11 10.38
C LYS A 422 -18.07 -10.35 8.89
N LYS A 423 -17.68 -11.58 8.51
CA LYS A 423 -17.26 -11.93 7.14
C LYS A 423 -16.12 -11.03 6.63
N LEU A 424 -15.21 -10.65 7.51
CA LEU A 424 -14.00 -9.89 7.16
C LEU A 424 -12.82 -10.85 6.95
N PRO A 425 -11.88 -10.52 6.04
CA PRO A 425 -10.65 -11.27 5.87
C PRO A 425 -9.84 -11.34 7.18
N THR A 426 -9.08 -12.42 7.35
CA THR A 426 -8.13 -12.55 8.48
C THR A 426 -6.70 -12.14 8.12
N VAL A 427 -6.52 -11.70 6.87
CA VAL A 427 -5.25 -11.26 6.28
C VAL A 427 -5.29 -9.73 6.05
N PRO A 428 -4.21 -8.98 6.28
CA PRO A 428 -2.89 -9.44 6.72
C PRO A 428 -2.84 -9.90 8.18
N THR A 429 -1.91 -10.80 8.47
CA THR A 429 -1.38 -11.07 9.82
C THR A 429 -0.02 -10.37 9.96
N THR A 430 0.60 -10.43 11.14
CA THR A 430 1.96 -9.89 11.36
C THR A 430 2.93 -11.00 11.71
N LEU A 431 4.20 -10.85 11.33
CA LEU A 431 5.23 -11.84 11.60
C LEU A 431 5.39 -12.12 13.10
N LYS A 432 5.32 -11.09 13.95
CA LYS A 432 5.30 -11.21 15.41
C LYS A 432 4.24 -12.19 15.89
N LYS A 433 3.01 -12.04 15.38
CA LYS A 433 1.88 -12.90 15.73
C LYS A 433 2.09 -14.33 15.24
N GLU A 434 2.58 -14.50 14.02
CA GLU A 434 2.86 -15.83 13.48
C GLU A 434 3.98 -16.54 14.27
N LYS A 435 5.04 -15.85 14.72
CA LYS A 435 6.08 -16.44 15.58
C LYS A 435 5.51 -16.95 16.92
N LEU A 436 4.49 -16.28 17.45
CA LEU A 436 3.85 -16.66 18.73
C LEU A 436 2.81 -17.77 18.58
N CYS A 437 2.13 -17.86 17.43
CA CYS A 437 0.93 -18.69 17.29
C CYS A 437 1.04 -19.80 16.24
N ASN A 438 1.91 -19.67 15.23
CA ASN A 438 1.97 -20.59 14.10
C ASN A 438 2.81 -21.82 14.45
N PRO A 439 2.24 -23.04 14.44
CA PRO A 439 2.97 -24.24 14.84
C PRO A 439 4.17 -24.55 13.92
N PHE A 440 4.16 -24.07 12.67
CA PHE A 440 5.25 -24.28 11.72
C PHE A 440 6.43 -23.31 11.92
N LEU A 441 6.23 -22.22 12.68
CA LEU A 441 7.29 -21.32 13.13
C LEU A 441 7.75 -21.63 14.56
N ARG A 442 7.11 -22.62 15.20
CA ARG A 442 7.30 -23.04 16.59
C ARG A 442 7.69 -24.51 16.70
N THR A 443 8.44 -25.01 15.72
CA THR A 443 8.88 -26.40 15.62
C THR A 443 9.70 -26.89 16.83
N SER A 444 10.28 -25.97 17.59
CA SER A 444 11.02 -26.22 18.84
C SER A 444 10.14 -26.22 20.10
N SER A 445 8.85 -25.88 20.00
CA SER A 445 7.91 -25.86 21.14
C SER A 445 7.84 -27.23 21.83
N PRO A 446 8.11 -27.31 23.15
CA PRO A 446 8.02 -28.57 23.88
C PRO A 446 6.61 -29.18 23.85
N GLU A 447 5.57 -28.34 23.90
CA GLU A 447 4.17 -28.79 23.90
C GLU A 447 3.80 -29.42 22.55
N ILE A 448 4.12 -28.76 21.43
CA ILE A 448 3.89 -29.29 20.08
C ILE A 448 4.62 -30.62 19.90
N ARG A 449 5.91 -30.66 20.29
CA ARG A 449 6.73 -31.87 20.17
C ARG A 449 6.16 -33.01 21.01
N GLN A 450 5.71 -32.75 22.24
CA GLN A 450 5.10 -33.73 23.10
C GLN A 450 3.78 -34.28 22.53
N ASN A 451 2.87 -33.39 22.11
CA ASN A 451 1.54 -33.76 21.62
C ASN A 451 1.60 -34.56 20.32
N LEU A 452 2.57 -34.27 19.45
CA LEU A 452 2.81 -35.01 18.20
C LEU A 452 3.84 -36.14 18.33
N LYS A 453 4.32 -36.43 19.55
CA LYS A 453 5.33 -37.48 19.82
C LYS A 453 6.61 -37.32 18.99
N ILE A 454 7.02 -36.08 18.72
CA ILE A 454 8.25 -35.75 18.02
C ILE A 454 9.42 -35.94 19.00
N PRO A 455 10.44 -36.77 18.66
CA PRO A 455 11.59 -36.96 19.52
C PRO A 455 12.32 -35.65 19.83
N SER A 456 12.85 -35.50 21.04
CA SER A 456 13.66 -34.33 21.42
C SER A 456 14.96 -34.23 20.60
N THR A 457 15.45 -35.34 20.06
CA THR A 457 16.62 -35.42 19.17
C THR A 457 16.32 -35.05 17.71
N ALA A 458 15.05 -34.92 17.33
CA ALA A 458 14.68 -34.54 15.97
C ALA A 458 15.04 -33.07 15.70
N SER A 459 15.59 -32.81 14.50
CA SER A 459 15.84 -31.45 14.05
C SER A 459 14.52 -30.68 13.86
N ASP A 460 14.58 -29.36 13.83
CA ASP A 460 13.38 -28.53 13.60
C ASP A 460 12.76 -28.76 12.20
N ALA A 461 13.57 -29.10 11.20
CA ALA A 461 13.07 -29.49 9.88
C ALA A 461 12.33 -30.84 9.93
N GLN A 462 12.84 -31.82 10.68
CA GLN A 462 12.14 -33.10 10.88
C GLN A 462 10.83 -32.89 11.66
N ALA A 463 10.86 -32.04 12.69
CA ALA A 463 9.67 -31.66 13.45
C ALA A 463 8.62 -31.00 12.53
N LEU A 464 9.04 -30.06 11.65
CA LEU A 464 8.17 -29.45 10.64
C LEU A 464 7.51 -30.51 9.75
N GLY A 465 8.27 -31.52 9.30
CA GLY A 465 7.73 -32.62 8.49
C GLY A 465 6.63 -33.39 9.21
N VAL A 466 6.82 -33.70 10.50
CA VAL A 466 5.80 -34.38 11.31
C VAL A 466 4.57 -33.50 11.54
N ILE A 467 4.75 -32.22 11.86
CA ILE A 467 3.65 -31.25 12.02
C ILE A 467 2.86 -31.13 10.71
N ARG A 468 3.55 -31.06 9.58
CA ARG A 468 2.95 -30.99 8.24
C ARG A 468 2.11 -32.22 7.93
N GLN A 469 2.65 -33.41 8.16
CA GLN A 469 1.94 -34.66 7.97
C GLN A 469 0.73 -34.79 8.90
N ALA A 470 0.84 -34.34 10.15
CA ALA A 470 -0.29 -34.31 11.08
C ALA A 470 -1.40 -33.38 10.55
N LYS A 471 -1.06 -32.19 10.05
CA LYS A 471 -2.04 -31.25 9.48
C LYS A 471 -2.67 -31.76 8.20
N ASP A 472 -1.94 -32.50 7.38
CA ASP A 472 -2.48 -33.06 6.12
C ASP A 472 -3.50 -34.19 6.37
N ASN A 473 -3.48 -34.81 7.55
CA ASN A 473 -4.40 -35.87 7.98
C ASN A 473 -5.42 -35.44 9.06
N PHE A 474 -5.51 -34.13 9.35
CA PHE A 474 -6.46 -33.54 10.30
C PHE A 474 -7.73 -33.09 9.58
#